data_AF-M2BU84-F1
#
_entry.id   AF-M2BU84-F1
#
_cell.length_a   1.000
_cell.length_b   1.000
_cell.length_c   1.000
_cell.angle_alpha   90.00
_cell.angle_beta   90.00
_cell.angle_gamma   90.00
#
_symmetry.space_group_name_H-M   'P 1'
#
loop_
_entity.id
_entity.type
_entity.pdbx_description
1 polymer ?
#
loop_
_entity_poly.entity_id
_entity_poly.type
_entity_poly.pdbx_seq_one_letter_code
_entity_poly.pdbx_strand_id
1 'polypeptide(L)'
;MKRKFITLIFLIIIFGEIVVAQNSKNIQTNESITITEFCSLNLNKEISVKIQDELSSEKIHNLMLACNSDEKGKIGPIDLDLSNCTFKNKECNIFITNLKNVRSLVLPKTTKTITFCLASDMENITLPDGLERIEKQAFFRTKLKSIEIPESVQYVGALAFGDIENLQYIKIFNNPHKTKWSSIWNKWNDAKILEGDAVFLPKENDSKEKYGIIRFSKTDYHIAFDTVDMEIYLDKKPGENQKAVLHFYDAHNKNESAGDIEIEVKKGKKTITIKKYPAANFFISETDDYYTIINECSDYWIKLRCEIEFSDGTTIPLEGFCYIYEEPIPAGIS
;
A
#
# COMPACT_ATOMS: atom_id res chain seq x y z
N MET A 1 47.90 -18.21 45.52
CA MET A 1 46.59 -18.79 45.85
C MET A 1 45.76 -17.72 46.55
N LYS A 2 44.64 -17.29 45.94
CA LYS A 2 43.51 -16.52 46.51
C LYS A 2 43.77 -15.20 47.31
N ARG A 3 43.24 -14.12 46.69
CA ARG A 3 42.32 -13.08 47.22
C ARG A 3 42.84 -11.93 48.12
N LYS A 4 42.70 -10.73 47.50
CA LYS A 4 41.92 -9.54 47.91
C LYS A 4 42.57 -8.47 48.81
N PHE A 5 42.09 -7.25 48.52
CA PHE A 5 42.17 -5.98 49.25
C PHE A 5 43.43 -5.12 49.05
N ILE A 6 43.33 -4.17 48.12
CA ILE A 6 43.77 -2.79 48.37
C ILE A 6 42.58 -1.87 48.05
N THR A 7 42.16 -1.17 49.11
CA THR A 7 41.23 -0.04 49.19
C THR A 7 41.87 1.22 48.60
N LEU A 8 41.08 2.33 48.52
CA LEU A 8 41.51 3.75 48.47
C LEU A 8 41.60 4.36 47.03
N ILE A 9 41.06 5.53 46.66
CA ILE A 9 40.68 6.75 47.40
C ILE A 9 39.75 7.66 46.52
N PHE A 10 38.73 8.26 47.15
CA PHE A 10 38.12 9.62 47.01
C PHE A 10 37.54 10.21 45.70
N LEU A 11 36.20 10.30 45.68
CA LEU A 11 35.36 11.51 45.88
C LEU A 11 35.96 12.93 45.62
N ILE A 12 35.54 13.64 44.56
CA ILE A 12 35.38 15.12 44.41
C ILE A 12 34.30 15.35 43.31
N ILE A 13 33.03 15.68 43.63
CA ILE A 13 32.39 17.02 43.79
C ILE A 13 32.00 17.73 42.47
N ILE A 14 30.66 17.71 42.23
CA ILE A 14 29.71 18.77 41.81
C ILE A 14 29.80 19.41 40.40
N PHE A 15 28.58 19.54 39.84
CA PHE A 15 28.06 20.47 38.81
C PHE A 15 27.89 19.92 37.39
N GLY A 16 26.64 19.53 37.10
CA GLY A 16 25.94 19.93 35.89
C GLY A 16 26.50 19.41 34.57
N GLU A 17 26.26 18.14 34.27
CA GLU A 17 26.03 17.67 32.90
C GLU A 17 25.32 16.32 32.99
N ILE A 18 24.09 16.26 32.48
CA ILE A 18 23.40 14.99 32.24
C ILE A 18 24.17 14.32 31.11
N VAL A 19 25.12 13.46 31.45
CA VAL A 19 25.64 12.46 30.53
C VAL A 19 24.50 11.47 30.30
N VAL A 20 23.69 11.71 29.26
CA VAL A 20 22.87 10.66 28.66
C VAL A 20 23.85 9.65 28.09
N ALA A 21 24.17 8.63 28.88
CA ALA A 21 24.85 7.45 28.37
C ALA A 21 23.95 6.85 27.28
N GLN A 22 24.31 7.10 26.02
CA GLN A 22 23.77 6.37 24.87
C GLN A 22 24.19 4.91 25.03
N ASN A 23 23.37 4.13 25.70
CA ASN A 23 23.47 2.67 25.65
C ASN A 23 23.08 2.24 24.24
N SER A 24 24.07 2.13 23.36
CA SER A 24 23.98 1.37 22.12
C SER A 24 23.94 -0.13 22.45
N LYS A 25 22.84 -0.58 23.06
CA LYS A 25 22.52 -2.01 23.05
C LYS A 25 22.21 -2.36 21.60
N ASN A 26 23.14 -3.05 20.95
CA ASN A 26 22.84 -3.86 19.77
C ASN A 26 21.78 -4.88 20.21
N ILE A 27 20.51 -4.62 19.91
CA ILE A 27 19.42 -5.57 20.15
C ILE A 27 19.48 -6.60 19.03
N GLN A 28 20.41 -7.54 19.17
CA GLN A 28 20.19 -8.92 18.77
C GLN A 28 19.88 -9.67 20.07
N THR A 29 18.64 -9.60 20.54
CA THR A 29 18.20 -10.40 21.69
C THR A 29 17.03 -11.27 21.27
N ASN A 30 17.15 -12.58 21.49
CA ASN A 30 16.04 -13.54 21.41
C ASN A 30 14.95 -13.29 22.48
N GLU A 31 15.08 -12.23 23.29
CA GLU A 31 14.17 -11.86 24.36
C GLU A 31 13.23 -10.73 23.89
N SER A 32 11.97 -10.81 24.31
CA SER A 32 10.97 -9.78 24.01
C SER A 32 11.21 -8.55 24.90
N ILE A 33 10.96 -7.35 24.35
CA ILE A 33 11.05 -6.09 25.10
C ILE A 33 9.68 -5.45 25.27
N THR A 34 9.55 -4.53 26.21
CA THR A 34 8.36 -3.70 26.40
C THR A 34 8.31 -2.54 25.39
N ILE A 35 7.14 -1.92 25.24
CA ILE A 35 7.01 -0.72 24.38
C ILE A 35 7.86 0.44 24.94
N THR A 36 7.95 0.58 26.26
CA THR A 36 8.78 1.61 26.91
C THR A 36 10.26 1.45 26.57
N GLU A 37 10.77 0.21 26.57
CA GLU A 37 12.14 -0.08 26.15
C GLU A 37 12.34 0.20 24.67
N PHE A 38 11.38 -0.20 23.81
CA PHE A 38 11.42 0.09 22.38
C PHE A 38 11.49 1.59 22.07
N CYS A 39 10.67 2.41 22.74
CA CYS A 39 10.68 3.87 22.57
C CYS A 39 12.04 4.51 22.90
N SER A 40 12.80 3.87 23.80
CA SER A 40 14.12 4.32 24.24
C SER A 40 15.26 3.91 23.29
N LEU A 41 14.98 3.12 22.25
CA LEU A 41 16.00 2.67 21.30
C LEU A 41 16.43 3.77 20.33
N ASN A 42 17.70 3.68 19.93
CA ASN A 42 18.23 4.38 18.78
C ASN A 42 17.97 3.52 17.53
N LEU A 43 17.14 4.02 16.62
CA LEU A 43 16.62 3.28 15.47
C LEU A 43 17.38 3.61 14.17
N ASN A 44 18.63 4.08 14.25
CA ASN A 44 19.41 4.53 13.07
C ASN A 44 19.95 3.41 12.15
N LYS A 45 19.54 2.15 12.40
CA LYS A 45 19.91 0.96 11.63
C LYS A 45 18.71 0.02 11.56
N GLU A 46 18.78 -0.94 10.64
CA GLU A 46 17.81 -2.04 10.56
C GLU A 46 17.75 -2.80 11.90
N ILE A 47 16.54 -3.09 12.35
CA ILE A 47 16.28 -3.78 13.61
C ILE A 47 15.10 -4.74 13.45
N SER A 48 15.25 -5.95 14.00
CA SER A 48 14.14 -6.88 14.22
C SER A 48 13.88 -6.96 15.71
N VAL A 49 12.64 -6.72 16.14
CA VAL A 49 12.28 -6.62 17.54
C VAL A 49 10.97 -7.35 17.83
N LYS A 50 10.95 -8.07 18.94
CA LYS A 50 9.73 -8.70 19.48
C LYS A 50 9.26 -7.93 20.69
N ILE A 51 7.99 -7.52 20.69
CA ILE A 51 7.37 -6.81 21.79
C ILE A 51 6.51 -7.77 22.60
N GLN A 52 6.61 -7.65 23.93
CA GLN A 52 5.69 -8.30 24.86
C GLN A 52 5.11 -7.24 25.79
N ASP A 53 3.86 -6.88 25.54
CA ASP A 53 3.16 -5.88 26.32
C ASP A 53 1.63 -6.08 26.29
N GLU A 54 0.92 -5.47 27.24
CA GLU A 54 -0.54 -5.32 27.19
C GLU A 54 -0.87 -4.01 26.47
N LEU A 55 -1.50 -4.11 25.29
CA LEU A 55 -1.84 -3.00 24.40
C LEU A 55 -3.07 -2.24 24.90
N SER A 56 -2.82 -1.05 25.43
CA SER A 56 -3.81 0.03 25.54
C SER A 56 -3.74 0.94 24.32
N SER A 57 -4.76 1.79 24.11
CA SER A 57 -4.74 2.81 23.04
C SER A 57 -3.53 3.73 23.13
N GLU A 58 -3.11 4.09 24.35
CA GLU A 58 -1.92 4.91 24.61
C GLU A 58 -0.63 4.19 24.17
N LYS A 59 -0.49 2.92 24.51
CA LYS A 59 0.69 2.12 24.13
C LYS A 59 0.77 1.89 22.62
N ILE A 60 -0.36 1.63 21.97
CA ILE A 60 -0.42 1.55 20.50
C ILE A 60 0.03 2.88 19.90
N HIS A 61 -0.51 4.00 20.38
CA HIS A 61 -0.12 5.33 19.90
C HIS A 61 1.37 5.62 20.07
N ASN A 62 1.93 5.36 21.26
CA ASN A 62 3.36 5.55 21.54
C ASN A 62 4.26 4.68 20.65
N LEU A 63 3.86 3.42 20.41
CA LEU A 63 4.55 2.52 19.48
C LEU A 63 4.54 3.07 18.05
N MET A 64 3.38 3.55 17.55
CA MET A 64 3.29 4.15 16.22
C MET A 64 4.18 5.39 16.08
N LEU A 65 4.20 6.26 17.10
CA LEU A 65 5.07 7.45 17.12
C LEU A 65 6.56 7.07 17.08
N ALA A 66 6.97 6.06 17.86
CA ALA A 66 8.35 5.60 17.88
C ALA A 66 8.83 5.05 16.53
N CYS A 67 7.92 4.46 15.75
CA CYS A 67 8.19 3.97 14.40
C CYS A 67 8.24 5.09 13.33
N ASN A 68 7.83 6.31 13.66
CA ASN A 68 7.66 7.43 12.73
C ASN A 68 8.57 8.65 13.02
N SER A 69 9.32 8.68 14.13
CA SER A 69 9.98 9.91 14.58
C SER A 69 11.13 10.37 13.65
N ASP A 70 10.86 11.36 12.80
CA ASP A 70 11.86 12.04 11.95
C ASP A 70 13.00 12.70 12.76
N GLU A 71 12.78 12.96 14.04
CA GLU A 71 13.72 13.60 14.98
C GLU A 71 14.95 12.73 15.34
N LYS A 72 14.94 11.42 15.02
CA LYS A 72 16.03 10.48 15.34
C LYS A 72 17.06 10.30 14.22
N GLY A 73 16.98 11.08 13.13
CA GLY A 73 17.78 10.85 11.92
C GLY A 73 17.17 9.76 11.03
N LYS A 74 17.95 9.23 10.07
CA LYS A 74 17.47 8.16 9.18
C LYS A 74 17.18 6.89 9.99
N ILE A 75 15.90 6.63 10.26
CA ILE A 75 15.46 5.38 10.88
C ILE A 75 15.71 4.24 9.87
N GLY A 76 16.36 3.17 10.30
CA GLY A 76 16.52 1.95 9.50
C GLY A 76 15.23 1.12 9.52
N PRO A 77 15.05 0.20 8.57
CA PRO A 77 13.83 -0.62 8.50
C PRO A 77 13.62 -1.44 9.78
N ILE A 78 12.38 -1.50 10.25
CA ILE A 78 11.97 -2.22 11.46
C ILE A 78 11.15 -3.45 11.05
N ASP A 79 11.55 -4.63 11.52
CA ASP A 79 10.67 -5.79 11.57
C ASP A 79 10.10 -5.90 12.98
N LEU A 80 8.79 -5.70 13.10
CA LEU A 80 8.09 -5.59 14.36
C LEU A 80 7.23 -6.83 14.61
N ASP A 81 7.59 -7.60 15.63
CA ASP A 81 6.83 -8.78 16.04
C ASP A 81 6.02 -8.49 17.32
N LEU A 82 4.70 -8.37 17.19
CA LEU A 82 3.76 -8.15 18.29
C LEU A 82 3.06 -9.44 18.72
N SER A 83 3.51 -10.61 18.29
CA SER A 83 2.82 -11.89 18.55
C SER A 83 2.71 -12.25 20.04
N ASN A 84 3.55 -11.67 20.90
CA ASN A 84 3.52 -11.82 22.36
C ASN A 84 2.70 -10.73 23.07
N CYS A 85 2.13 -9.78 22.34
CA CYS A 85 1.26 -8.77 22.91
C CYS A 85 -0.16 -9.29 23.16
N THR A 86 -0.84 -8.68 24.12
CA THR A 86 -2.28 -8.89 24.39
C THR A 86 -3.01 -7.56 24.33
N PHE A 87 -4.34 -7.55 24.23
CA PHE A 87 -5.12 -6.31 24.29
C PHE A 87 -5.71 -6.11 25.68
N LYS A 88 -5.69 -4.87 26.17
CA LYS A 88 -6.39 -4.49 27.40
C LYS A 88 -7.90 -4.45 27.21
N ASN A 89 -8.35 -4.09 26.01
CA ASN A 89 -9.77 -4.08 25.65
C ASN A 89 -10.21 -5.48 25.18
N LYS A 90 -11.51 -5.77 25.26
CA LYS A 90 -12.06 -7.09 24.93
C LYS A 90 -12.34 -7.26 23.45
N GLU A 91 -12.48 -6.15 22.73
CA GLU A 91 -12.75 -6.11 21.30
C GLU A 91 -11.53 -6.55 20.48
N CYS A 92 -10.32 -6.41 21.03
CA CYS A 92 -9.05 -6.76 20.39
C CYS A 92 -8.89 -6.12 18.99
N ASN A 93 -9.35 -4.87 18.88
CA ASN A 93 -9.25 -4.09 17.66
C ASN A 93 -7.86 -3.46 17.55
N ILE A 94 -7.29 -3.49 16.35
CA ILE A 94 -6.07 -2.76 16.03
C ILE A 94 -6.34 -1.70 14.97
N PHE A 95 -5.81 -0.51 15.21
CA PHE A 95 -5.69 0.56 14.23
C PHE A 95 -4.20 0.90 14.13
N ILE A 96 -3.67 0.92 12.92
CA ILE A 96 -2.27 1.17 12.62
C ILE A 96 -2.22 2.46 11.82
N THR A 97 -1.46 3.43 12.30
CA THR A 97 -1.30 4.71 11.60
C THR A 97 0.16 5.10 11.50
N ASN A 98 0.53 5.58 10.32
CA ASN A 98 1.80 6.26 10.05
C ASN A 98 3.05 5.42 10.37
N LEU A 99 3.02 4.11 10.13
CA LEU A 99 4.20 3.24 10.25
C LEU A 99 5.13 3.40 9.05
N LYS A 100 5.92 4.48 8.99
CA LYS A 100 6.81 4.79 7.86
C LYS A 100 8.08 3.93 7.77
N ASN A 101 8.56 3.40 8.90
CA ASN A 101 9.83 2.65 8.91
C ASN A 101 9.64 1.16 9.18
N VAL A 102 8.40 0.69 9.32
CA VAL A 102 8.12 -0.74 9.55
C VAL A 102 8.02 -1.45 8.21
N ARG A 103 8.95 -2.37 7.96
CA ARG A 103 8.98 -3.22 6.77
C ARG A 103 8.09 -4.45 6.92
N SER A 104 8.11 -5.05 8.11
CA SER A 104 7.37 -6.27 8.42
C SER A 104 6.66 -6.15 9.76
N LEU A 105 5.41 -6.61 9.84
CA LEU A 105 4.60 -6.61 11.05
C LEU A 105 3.98 -7.98 11.33
N VAL A 106 4.22 -8.54 12.50
CA VAL A 106 3.45 -9.68 13.02
C VAL A 106 2.44 -9.16 14.02
N LEU A 107 1.15 -9.38 13.77
CA LEU A 107 0.10 -8.92 14.67
C LEU A 107 -0.01 -9.77 15.95
N PRO A 108 -0.56 -9.21 17.04
CA PRO A 108 -0.88 -9.99 18.22
C PRO A 108 -1.82 -11.15 17.89
N LYS A 109 -1.56 -12.34 18.45
CA LYS A 109 -2.36 -13.55 18.19
C LYS A 109 -3.84 -13.40 18.55
N THR A 110 -4.15 -12.49 19.47
CA THR A 110 -5.51 -12.22 19.94
C THR A 110 -6.25 -11.17 19.11
N THR A 111 -5.65 -10.60 18.06
CA THR A 111 -6.31 -9.56 17.24
C THR A 111 -7.57 -10.12 16.58
N LYS A 112 -8.69 -9.40 16.73
CA LYS A 112 -9.98 -9.79 16.15
C LYS A 112 -10.41 -8.93 14.98
N THR A 113 -10.09 -7.64 15.02
CA THR A 113 -10.47 -6.69 13.98
C THR A 113 -9.28 -5.83 13.59
N ILE A 114 -9.07 -5.68 12.29
CA ILE A 114 -8.18 -4.66 11.73
C ILE A 114 -9.07 -3.55 11.20
N THR A 115 -9.10 -2.42 11.91
CA THR A 115 -9.97 -1.30 11.58
C THR A 115 -9.37 -0.45 10.46
N PHE A 116 -8.06 -0.22 10.52
CA PHE A 116 -7.35 0.65 9.58
C PHE A 116 -5.84 0.39 9.67
N CYS A 117 -5.13 0.47 8.55
CA CYS A 117 -3.69 0.32 8.45
C CYS A 117 -3.11 1.28 7.41
N LEU A 118 -2.58 2.41 7.89
CA LEU A 118 -1.78 3.34 7.11
C LEU A 118 -0.29 3.10 7.40
N ALA A 119 0.33 2.24 6.60
CA ALA A 119 1.74 1.89 6.71
C ALA A 119 2.41 2.04 5.34
N SER A 120 3.10 3.17 5.12
CA SER A 120 3.57 3.59 3.80
C SER A 120 4.69 2.74 3.24
N ASP A 121 5.41 1.98 4.06
CA ASP A 121 6.58 1.21 3.64
C ASP A 121 6.55 -0.25 4.10
N MET A 122 5.41 -0.67 4.65
CA MET A 122 5.21 -2.05 5.09
C MET A 122 4.99 -2.95 3.88
N GLU A 123 5.92 -3.88 3.69
CA GLU A 123 5.90 -4.84 2.59
C GLU A 123 5.26 -6.17 3.00
N ASN A 124 5.32 -6.51 4.29
CA ASN A 124 4.87 -7.79 4.82
C ASN A 124 4.03 -7.61 6.08
N ILE A 125 2.95 -8.38 6.20
CA ILE A 125 2.17 -8.50 7.43
C ILE A 125 1.78 -9.95 7.67
N THR A 126 1.89 -10.40 8.92
CA THR A 126 1.36 -11.69 9.36
C THR A 126 0.08 -11.47 10.15
N LEU A 127 -1.04 -11.93 9.57
CA LEU A 127 -2.35 -11.91 10.20
C LEU A 127 -2.50 -13.11 11.15
N PRO A 128 -3.20 -12.97 12.29
CA PRO A 128 -3.37 -14.09 13.21
C PRO A 128 -4.52 -15.01 12.78
N ASP A 129 -4.38 -16.31 13.06
CA ASP A 129 -5.39 -17.34 12.73
C ASP A 129 -6.77 -17.08 13.34
N GLY A 130 -6.87 -16.24 14.38
CA GLY A 130 -8.11 -15.89 15.05
C GLY A 130 -8.78 -14.60 14.57
N LEU A 131 -8.29 -13.98 13.49
CA LEU A 131 -8.79 -12.72 12.93
C LEU A 131 -10.20 -12.89 12.35
N GLU A 132 -11.13 -12.01 12.74
CA GLU A 132 -12.54 -12.11 12.33
C GLU A 132 -12.94 -11.05 11.32
N ARG A 133 -12.35 -9.85 11.37
CA ARG A 133 -12.80 -8.71 10.57
C ARG A 133 -11.64 -7.90 10.00
N ILE A 134 -11.74 -7.60 8.71
CA ILE A 134 -10.91 -6.63 8.00
C ILE A 134 -11.85 -5.54 7.51
N GLU A 135 -11.77 -4.35 8.10
CA GLU A 135 -12.75 -3.30 7.83
C GLU A 135 -12.53 -2.62 6.47
N LYS A 136 -13.49 -1.77 6.08
CA LYS A 136 -13.42 -0.95 4.87
C LYS A 136 -12.09 -0.20 4.82
N GLN A 137 -11.42 -0.26 3.66
CA GLN A 137 -10.15 0.41 3.39
C GLN A 137 -9.01 0.06 4.37
N ALA A 138 -9.09 -1.07 5.06
CA ALA A 138 -8.11 -1.43 6.10
C ALA A 138 -6.66 -1.38 5.61
N PHE A 139 -6.36 -1.84 4.38
CA PHE A 139 -5.01 -1.80 3.78
C PHE A 139 -4.94 -0.95 2.51
N PHE A 140 -5.90 -0.04 2.32
CA PHE A 140 -5.94 0.83 1.14
C PHE A 140 -4.64 1.62 1.00
N ARG A 141 -4.02 1.61 -0.20
CA ARG A 141 -2.77 2.33 -0.50
C ARG A 141 -1.57 1.99 0.39
N THR A 142 -1.48 0.74 0.85
CA THR A 142 -0.27 0.22 1.49
C THR A 142 0.78 -0.21 0.43
N LYS A 143 1.92 -0.74 0.86
CA LYS A 143 2.97 -1.28 -0.02
C LYS A 143 3.17 -2.79 0.11
N LEU A 144 2.14 -3.50 0.57
CA LEU A 144 2.20 -4.96 0.72
C LEU A 144 2.54 -5.63 -0.62
N LYS A 145 3.44 -6.63 -0.58
CA LYS A 145 3.78 -7.45 -1.75
C LYS A 145 2.85 -8.65 -1.91
N SER A 146 2.36 -9.17 -0.79
CA SER A 146 1.39 -10.26 -0.74
C SER A 146 0.67 -10.25 0.60
N ILE A 147 -0.48 -10.90 0.66
CA ILE A 147 -1.21 -11.09 1.92
C ILE A 147 -1.98 -12.41 1.90
N GLU A 148 -1.99 -13.10 3.04
CA GLU A 148 -2.80 -14.29 3.25
C GLU A 148 -3.96 -13.95 4.19
N ILE A 149 -5.19 -14.20 3.76
CA ILE A 149 -6.40 -13.97 4.54
C ILE A 149 -6.77 -15.27 5.28
N PRO A 150 -6.72 -15.31 6.62
CA PRO A 150 -7.06 -16.50 7.40
C PRO A 150 -8.49 -17.02 7.16
N GLU A 151 -8.70 -18.32 7.35
CA GLU A 151 -10.03 -18.97 7.21
C GLU A 151 -11.08 -18.44 8.20
N SER A 152 -10.63 -17.87 9.32
CA SER A 152 -11.48 -17.30 10.37
C SER A 152 -12.11 -15.96 10.00
N VAL A 153 -11.64 -15.29 8.94
CA VAL A 153 -12.12 -13.94 8.58
C VAL A 153 -13.56 -13.99 8.11
N GLN A 154 -14.46 -13.42 8.89
CA GLN A 154 -15.90 -13.43 8.65
C GLN A 154 -16.36 -12.28 7.76
N TYR A 155 -15.58 -11.20 7.71
CA TYR A 155 -15.93 -9.99 6.97
C TYR A 155 -14.67 -9.30 6.42
N VAL A 156 -14.75 -8.89 5.15
CA VAL A 156 -13.81 -8.00 4.50
C VAL A 156 -14.60 -6.86 3.86
N GLY A 157 -14.30 -5.63 4.28
CA GLY A 157 -15.02 -4.43 3.85
C GLY A 157 -14.60 -3.92 2.47
N ALA A 158 -15.35 -2.94 1.97
CA ALA A 158 -15.09 -2.27 0.71
C ALA A 158 -13.64 -1.78 0.58
N LEU A 159 -12.99 -2.03 -0.56
CA LEU A 159 -11.63 -1.59 -0.86
C LEU A 159 -10.60 -1.94 0.23
N ALA A 160 -10.83 -2.98 1.04
CA ALA A 160 -9.90 -3.39 2.09
C ALA A 160 -8.47 -3.57 1.57
N PHE A 161 -8.29 -4.01 0.32
CA PHE A 161 -6.98 -4.15 -0.33
C PHE A 161 -6.85 -3.32 -1.62
N GLY A 162 -7.66 -2.27 -1.75
CA GLY A 162 -7.64 -1.41 -2.94
C GLY A 162 -6.34 -0.60 -3.06
N ASP A 163 -5.91 -0.39 -4.30
CA ASP A 163 -4.84 0.52 -4.68
C ASP A 163 -3.47 0.23 -4.03
N ILE A 164 -3.13 -1.05 -3.85
CA ILE A 164 -1.82 -1.50 -3.35
C ILE A 164 -0.93 -1.78 -4.56
N GLU A 165 -0.12 -0.80 -4.94
CA GLU A 165 0.65 -0.75 -6.20
C GLU A 165 1.49 -2.00 -6.49
N ASN A 166 2.09 -2.59 -5.45
CA ASN A 166 3.04 -3.70 -5.59
C ASN A 166 2.46 -5.05 -5.13
N LEU A 167 1.15 -5.14 -4.94
CA LEU A 167 0.52 -6.38 -4.47
C LEU A 167 0.49 -7.40 -5.61
N GLN A 168 1.24 -8.49 -5.44
CA GLN A 168 1.34 -9.54 -6.45
C GLN A 168 0.20 -10.54 -6.34
N TYR A 169 -0.16 -10.91 -5.11
CA TYR A 169 -1.25 -11.86 -4.88
C TYR A 169 -1.89 -11.68 -3.51
N ILE A 170 -3.15 -12.13 -3.43
CA ILE A 170 -3.90 -12.35 -2.20
C ILE A 170 -4.24 -13.83 -2.12
N LYS A 171 -3.81 -14.49 -1.05
CA LYS A 171 -4.15 -15.88 -0.79
C LYS A 171 -5.38 -15.96 0.10
N ILE A 172 -6.37 -16.73 -0.33
CA ILE A 172 -7.62 -16.96 0.38
C ILE A 172 -7.71 -18.47 0.62
N PHE A 173 -7.69 -18.86 1.90
CA PHE A 173 -7.95 -20.24 2.29
C PHE A 173 -9.46 -20.55 2.29
N ASN A 174 -9.87 -21.79 2.55
CA ASN A 174 -11.27 -22.18 2.45
C ASN A 174 -12.13 -21.46 3.51
N ASN A 175 -12.75 -20.33 3.12
CA ASN A 175 -13.45 -19.45 4.04
C ASN A 175 -14.98 -19.56 3.86
N PRO A 176 -15.71 -20.10 4.85
CA PRO A 176 -17.16 -20.31 4.75
C PRO A 176 -17.97 -19.01 4.79
N HIS A 177 -17.33 -17.87 5.05
CA HIS A 177 -17.95 -16.55 5.16
C HIS A 177 -17.60 -15.61 4.00
N LYS A 178 -16.89 -16.08 2.97
CA LYS A 178 -16.50 -15.27 1.80
C LYS A 178 -17.68 -14.54 1.14
N THR A 179 -18.88 -15.12 1.19
CA THR A 179 -20.12 -14.50 0.65
C THR A 179 -20.59 -13.27 1.42
N LYS A 180 -20.04 -13.00 2.62
CA LYS A 180 -20.33 -11.81 3.44
C LYS A 180 -19.35 -10.66 3.19
N TRP A 181 -18.31 -10.88 2.41
CA TRP A 181 -17.35 -9.83 2.07
C TRP A 181 -18.01 -8.86 1.09
N SER A 182 -17.61 -7.59 1.15
CA SER A 182 -18.00 -6.60 0.14
C SER A 182 -17.63 -7.15 -1.24
N SER A 183 -18.48 -7.02 -2.26
CA SER A 183 -18.14 -7.45 -3.63
C SER A 183 -16.96 -6.67 -4.21
N ILE A 184 -16.64 -5.51 -3.62
CA ILE A 184 -15.56 -4.63 -4.02
C ILE A 184 -14.35 -4.64 -3.06
N TRP A 185 -14.25 -5.65 -2.19
CA TRP A 185 -13.21 -5.78 -1.17
C TRP A 185 -11.75 -5.66 -1.68
N ASN A 186 -11.50 -6.09 -2.91
CA ASN A 186 -10.21 -6.00 -3.61
C ASN A 186 -10.35 -5.37 -5.01
N LYS A 187 -11.40 -4.56 -5.24
CA LYS A 187 -11.41 -3.69 -6.43
C LYS A 187 -10.33 -2.62 -6.26
N TRP A 188 -9.89 -2.01 -7.35
CA TRP A 188 -8.67 -1.18 -7.41
C TRP A 188 -7.34 -1.91 -7.23
N ASN A 189 -7.31 -3.23 -7.39
CA ASN A 189 -6.05 -3.97 -7.30
C ASN A 189 -5.92 -5.02 -8.42
N ASP A 190 -4.71 -5.11 -8.99
CA ASP A 190 -4.39 -6.05 -10.07
C ASP A 190 -3.80 -7.37 -9.54
N ALA A 191 -3.77 -7.56 -8.21
CA ALA A 191 -3.24 -8.75 -7.55
C ALA A 191 -4.01 -10.01 -7.93
N LYS A 192 -3.26 -11.09 -8.15
CA LYS A 192 -3.83 -12.42 -8.39
C LYS A 192 -4.50 -12.96 -7.13
N ILE A 193 -5.72 -13.46 -7.26
CA ILE A 193 -6.35 -14.22 -6.18
C ILE A 193 -5.91 -15.69 -6.26
N LEU A 194 -5.34 -16.20 -5.18
CA LEU A 194 -4.94 -17.59 -5.02
C LEU A 194 -5.87 -18.27 -4.02
N GLU A 195 -6.47 -19.39 -4.39
CA GLU A 195 -7.39 -20.13 -3.53
C GLU A 195 -6.77 -21.42 -3.01
N GLY A 196 -7.01 -21.72 -1.73
CA GLY A 196 -6.55 -22.96 -1.07
C GLY A 196 -5.03 -23.14 -1.14
N ASP A 197 -4.59 -24.29 -1.64
CA ASP A 197 -3.17 -24.66 -1.73
C ASP A 197 -2.44 -24.06 -2.95
N ALA A 198 -3.10 -23.18 -3.72
CA ALA A 198 -2.48 -22.52 -4.85
C ALA A 198 -1.23 -21.74 -4.43
N VAL A 199 -0.14 -21.93 -5.17
CA VAL A 199 1.15 -21.28 -4.95
C VAL A 199 1.33 -20.16 -5.96
N PHE A 200 1.79 -19.00 -5.51
CA PHE A 200 2.22 -17.95 -6.42
C PHE A 200 3.49 -18.40 -7.13
N LEU A 201 3.40 -18.58 -8.45
CA LEU A 201 4.57 -18.72 -9.29
C LEU A 201 4.82 -17.35 -9.91
N PRO A 202 5.89 -16.62 -9.50
CA PRO A 202 6.29 -15.43 -10.22
C PRO A 202 6.54 -15.86 -11.66
N LYS A 203 5.95 -15.15 -12.62
CA LYS A 203 6.18 -15.47 -14.03
C LYS A 203 7.69 -15.45 -14.28
N GLU A 204 8.27 -16.57 -14.71
CA GLU A 204 9.64 -16.61 -15.21
C GLU A 204 9.72 -15.60 -16.34
N ASN A 205 10.56 -14.55 -16.19
CA ASN A 205 10.85 -13.52 -17.19
C ASN A 205 9.85 -13.56 -18.35
N ASP A 206 8.62 -13.12 -18.08
CA ASP A 206 7.59 -12.96 -19.11
C ASP A 206 8.33 -12.29 -20.26
N SER A 207 8.41 -12.96 -21.41
CA SER A 207 9.06 -12.41 -22.59
C SER A 207 8.37 -11.07 -22.83
N LYS A 208 8.96 -9.97 -22.32
CA LYS A 208 8.23 -8.71 -22.06
C LYS A 208 7.31 -8.50 -23.23
N GLU A 209 6.00 -8.64 -23.00
CA GLU A 209 5.03 -8.19 -23.98
C GLU A 209 5.49 -6.78 -24.37
N LYS A 210 5.54 -6.49 -25.66
CA LYS A 210 6.11 -5.22 -26.12
C LYS A 210 5.12 -4.12 -25.74
N TYR A 211 5.27 -3.58 -24.55
CA TYR A 211 4.53 -2.43 -24.06
C TYR A 211 5.17 -1.15 -24.63
N GLY A 212 4.35 -0.16 -24.92
CA GLY A 212 4.82 1.22 -24.88
C GLY A 212 4.78 1.75 -23.43
N ILE A 213 5.27 2.96 -23.18
CA ILE A 213 5.09 3.63 -21.90
C ILE A 213 4.23 4.87 -22.14
N ILE A 214 3.24 5.12 -21.28
CA ILE A 214 2.53 6.40 -21.21
C ILE A 214 2.86 7.08 -19.88
N ARG A 215 3.26 8.35 -19.94
CA ARG A 215 3.51 9.18 -18.77
C ARG A 215 2.52 10.31 -18.73
N PHE A 216 1.91 10.50 -17.57
CA PHE A 216 1.05 11.63 -17.27
C PHE A 216 1.84 12.67 -16.47
N SER A 217 1.49 13.95 -16.61
CA SER A 217 2.13 15.03 -15.85
C SER A 217 1.81 15.03 -14.35
N LYS A 218 0.68 14.44 -13.98
CA LYS A 218 0.18 14.28 -12.61
C LYS A 218 -0.29 12.83 -12.43
N THR A 219 -0.42 12.42 -11.17
CA THR A 219 -1.01 11.13 -10.81
C THR A 219 -2.54 11.18 -10.89
N ASP A 220 -3.14 12.34 -10.59
CA ASP A 220 -4.59 12.55 -10.48
C ASP A 220 -5.05 13.81 -11.25
N TYR A 221 -6.26 13.74 -11.82
CA TYR A 221 -6.90 14.82 -12.58
C TYR A 221 -8.40 14.93 -12.28
N HIS A 222 -8.88 16.15 -12.06
CA HIS A 222 -10.30 16.42 -11.89
C HIS A 222 -11.00 16.64 -13.24
N ILE A 223 -12.04 15.85 -13.53
CA ILE A 223 -12.74 15.85 -14.83
C ILE A 223 -13.21 17.25 -15.28
N ALA A 224 -13.76 18.05 -14.36
CA ALA A 224 -14.36 19.34 -14.69
C ALA A 224 -13.37 20.51 -14.94
N PHE A 225 -12.15 20.46 -14.41
CA PHE A 225 -11.28 21.65 -14.34
C PHE A 225 -9.86 21.41 -14.84
N ASP A 226 -9.40 20.15 -14.91
CA ASP A 226 -8.05 19.84 -15.33
C ASP A 226 -7.92 19.63 -16.84
N THR A 227 -6.68 19.78 -17.30
CA THR A 227 -6.23 19.28 -18.59
C THR A 227 -5.11 18.27 -18.37
N VAL A 228 -5.12 17.21 -19.16
CA VAL A 228 -4.20 16.09 -19.10
C VAL A 228 -3.07 16.31 -20.11
N ASP A 229 -1.85 16.27 -19.61
CA ASP A 229 -0.64 16.24 -20.43
C ASP A 229 -0.10 14.81 -20.43
N MET A 230 0.14 14.26 -21.62
CA MET A 230 0.57 12.88 -21.82
C MET A 230 1.81 12.81 -22.70
N GLU A 231 2.71 11.90 -22.37
CA GLU A 231 3.89 11.58 -23.17
C GLU A 231 3.98 10.07 -23.37
N ILE A 232 3.88 9.64 -24.62
CA ILE A 232 3.87 8.22 -25.01
C ILE A 232 5.21 7.89 -25.64
N TYR A 233 5.79 6.78 -25.22
CA TYR A 233 7.06 6.24 -25.68
C TYR A 233 6.84 4.87 -26.30
N LEU A 234 7.15 4.76 -27.59
CA LEU A 234 7.09 3.51 -28.33
C LEU A 234 8.45 2.82 -28.30
N ASP A 235 8.45 1.52 -28.00
CA ASP A 235 9.65 0.68 -27.99
C ASP A 235 10.40 0.70 -29.34
N LYS A 236 9.64 0.76 -30.44
CA LYS A 236 10.15 0.77 -31.80
C LYS A 236 9.82 2.07 -32.51
N LYS A 237 10.72 2.51 -33.40
CA LYS A 237 10.46 3.65 -34.27
C LYS A 237 9.42 3.25 -35.32
N PRO A 238 8.35 4.06 -35.52
CA PRO A 238 7.42 3.87 -36.64
C PRO A 238 8.16 3.94 -37.98
N GLY A 239 7.84 3.02 -38.89
CA GLY A 239 8.46 2.95 -40.23
C GLY A 239 7.94 4.00 -41.21
N GLU A 240 6.74 4.51 -40.96
CA GLU A 240 6.03 5.49 -41.79
C GLU A 240 5.17 6.43 -40.93
N ASN A 241 4.65 7.49 -41.56
CA ASN A 241 3.63 8.33 -40.95
C ASN A 241 2.30 7.59 -41.04
N GLN A 242 1.57 7.51 -39.93
CA GLN A 242 0.29 6.84 -39.89
C GLN A 242 -0.62 7.44 -38.82
N LYS A 243 -1.92 7.24 -38.98
CA LYS A 243 -2.89 7.53 -37.92
C LYS A 243 -2.87 6.41 -36.90
N ALA A 244 -3.18 6.75 -35.67
CA ALA A 244 -3.45 5.80 -34.60
C ALA A 244 -4.56 6.34 -33.69
N VAL A 245 -5.17 5.45 -32.92
CA VAL A 245 -6.15 5.79 -31.89
C VAL A 245 -5.58 5.37 -30.55
N LEU A 246 -5.63 6.27 -29.58
CA LEU A 246 -5.40 5.92 -28.18
C LEU A 246 -6.73 5.55 -27.56
N HIS A 247 -6.85 4.31 -27.12
CA HIS A 247 -8.01 3.83 -26.38
C HIS A 247 -7.72 3.90 -24.89
N PHE A 248 -8.64 4.47 -24.14
CA PHE A 248 -8.57 4.56 -22.69
C PHE A 248 -9.69 3.74 -22.07
N TYR A 249 -9.37 3.06 -20.97
CA TYR A 249 -10.30 2.19 -20.26
C TYR A 249 -10.24 2.43 -18.76
N ASP A 250 -11.37 2.26 -18.10
CA ASP A 250 -11.44 2.17 -16.65
C ASP A 250 -11.12 0.74 -16.21
N ALA A 251 -9.88 0.54 -15.75
CA ALA A 251 -9.38 -0.78 -15.36
C ALA A 251 -10.20 -1.44 -14.23
N HIS A 252 -10.91 -0.66 -13.42
CA HIS A 252 -11.63 -1.16 -12.24
C HIS A 252 -13.11 -1.42 -12.51
N ASN A 253 -13.61 -0.88 -13.60
CA ASN A 253 -14.97 -1.00 -14.05
C ASN A 253 -15.05 -1.93 -15.24
N LYS A 254 -14.63 -3.18 -15.08
CA LYS A 254 -14.69 -4.20 -16.13
C LYS A 254 -13.93 -3.83 -17.43
N ASN A 255 -12.96 -2.92 -17.37
CA ASN A 255 -12.30 -2.33 -18.55
C ASN A 255 -13.29 -1.65 -19.52
N GLU A 256 -14.35 -1.03 -19.00
CA GLU A 256 -15.22 -0.18 -19.82
C GLU A 256 -14.41 0.93 -20.48
N SER A 257 -14.77 1.28 -21.71
CA SER A 257 -14.15 2.41 -22.42
C SER A 257 -14.32 3.69 -21.60
N ALA A 258 -13.29 4.52 -21.59
CA ALA A 258 -13.27 5.81 -20.91
C ALA A 258 -13.00 6.97 -21.88
N GLY A 259 -12.76 6.70 -23.17
CA GLY A 259 -12.49 7.72 -24.17
C GLY A 259 -11.46 7.28 -25.22
N ASP A 260 -11.53 7.92 -26.38
CA ASP A 260 -10.61 7.68 -27.49
C ASP A 260 -9.98 9.00 -27.96
N ILE A 261 -8.71 8.93 -28.40
CA ILE A 261 -7.99 10.08 -28.95
C ILE A 261 -7.34 9.68 -30.28
N GLU A 262 -7.82 10.27 -31.37
CA GLU A 262 -7.12 10.15 -32.66
C GLU A 262 -5.82 10.97 -32.66
N ILE A 263 -4.74 10.33 -33.11
CA ILE A 263 -3.40 10.94 -33.18
C ILE A 263 -2.70 10.62 -34.51
N GLU A 264 -1.71 11.44 -34.85
CA GLU A 264 -0.77 11.16 -35.93
C GLU A 264 0.57 10.73 -35.36
N VAL A 265 1.04 9.55 -35.77
CA VAL A 265 2.34 9.00 -35.40
C VAL A 265 3.32 9.21 -36.53
N LYS A 266 4.40 9.96 -36.27
CA LYS A 266 5.39 10.35 -37.29
C LYS A 266 6.50 9.32 -37.44
N LYS A 267 6.89 9.06 -38.69
CA LYS A 267 8.03 8.21 -39.07
C LYS A 267 9.28 8.56 -38.25
N GLY A 268 9.91 7.55 -37.67
CA GLY A 268 11.17 7.69 -36.95
C GLY A 268 11.07 8.36 -35.57
N LYS A 269 9.89 8.82 -35.15
CA LYS A 269 9.66 9.42 -33.82
C LYS A 269 9.12 8.36 -32.85
N LYS A 270 9.87 8.09 -31.78
CA LYS A 270 9.43 7.18 -30.71
C LYS A 270 8.51 7.85 -29.69
N THR A 271 8.52 9.17 -29.63
CA THR A 271 7.80 9.93 -28.60
C THR A 271 6.66 10.71 -29.23
N ILE A 272 5.50 10.62 -28.62
CA ILE A 272 4.28 11.37 -28.96
C ILE A 272 3.92 12.19 -27.73
N THR A 273 3.63 13.47 -27.92
CA THR A 273 3.28 14.38 -26.81
C THR A 273 1.91 14.99 -27.08
N ILE A 274 1.02 14.86 -26.10
CA ILE A 274 -0.30 15.48 -26.08
C ILE A 274 -0.33 16.45 -24.91
N LYS A 275 -0.73 17.70 -25.17
CA LYS A 275 -0.69 18.79 -24.19
C LYS A 275 -2.09 19.38 -24.05
N LYS A 276 -2.47 19.66 -22.80
CA LYS A 276 -3.73 20.33 -22.44
C LYS A 276 -4.98 19.62 -22.99
N TYR A 277 -5.00 18.28 -23.00
CA TYR A 277 -6.20 17.54 -23.41
C TYR A 277 -7.27 17.68 -22.30
N PRO A 278 -8.49 18.17 -22.58
CA PRO A 278 -9.50 18.36 -21.54
C PRO A 278 -9.82 17.06 -20.80
N ALA A 279 -9.73 17.05 -19.46
CA ALA A 279 -10.09 15.87 -18.68
C ALA A 279 -11.57 15.50 -18.84
N ALA A 280 -12.43 16.49 -19.12
CA ALA A 280 -13.86 16.33 -19.40
C ALA A 280 -14.20 15.45 -20.61
N ASN A 281 -13.21 15.10 -21.45
CA ASN A 281 -13.42 14.18 -22.57
C ASN A 281 -13.34 12.71 -22.15
N PHE A 282 -12.86 12.42 -20.94
CA PHE A 282 -12.93 11.08 -20.38
C PHE A 282 -14.27 10.88 -19.68
N PHE A 283 -14.87 9.71 -19.82
CA PHE A 283 -16.16 9.39 -19.22
C PHE A 283 -16.09 8.20 -18.28
N ILE A 284 -17.03 8.16 -17.34
CA ILE A 284 -17.17 7.10 -16.34
C ILE A 284 -18.45 6.33 -16.67
N SER A 285 -18.31 5.05 -17.02
CA SER A 285 -19.46 4.20 -17.32
C SER A 285 -20.20 3.79 -16.06
N GLU A 286 -21.52 3.98 -16.03
CA GLU A 286 -22.37 3.65 -14.87
C GLU A 286 -22.72 2.14 -14.83
N THR A 287 -21.81 1.31 -14.33
CA THR A 287 -22.06 -0.14 -14.12
C THR A 287 -22.45 -0.47 -12.67
N ASP A 288 -22.84 -1.72 -12.41
CA ASP A 288 -23.06 -2.21 -11.04
C ASP A 288 -21.83 -2.02 -10.13
N ASP A 289 -20.61 -2.17 -10.66
CA ASP A 289 -19.39 -1.93 -9.89
C ASP A 289 -19.32 -0.45 -9.52
N TYR A 290 -19.51 0.45 -10.49
CA TYR A 290 -19.57 1.90 -10.26
C TYR A 290 -20.54 2.27 -9.14
N TYR A 291 -21.79 1.82 -9.21
CA TYR A 291 -22.78 2.14 -8.18
C TYR A 291 -22.45 1.52 -6.83
N THR A 292 -21.91 0.29 -6.81
CA THR A 292 -21.48 -0.34 -5.55
C THR A 292 -20.39 0.48 -4.88
N ILE A 293 -19.44 1.00 -5.67
CA ILE A 293 -18.33 1.80 -5.16
C ILE A 293 -18.85 3.15 -4.67
N ILE A 294 -19.66 3.85 -5.46
CA ILE A 294 -20.26 5.11 -5.02
C ILE A 294 -21.06 4.91 -3.72
N ASN A 295 -21.84 3.82 -3.61
CA ASN A 295 -22.65 3.55 -2.43
C ASN A 295 -21.81 3.18 -1.20
N GLU A 296 -20.78 2.34 -1.35
CA GLU A 296 -19.96 1.87 -0.23
C GLU A 296 -18.83 2.84 0.14
N CYS A 297 -18.35 3.66 -0.81
CA CYS A 297 -17.16 4.51 -0.68
C CYS A 297 -17.45 6.01 -0.78
N SER A 298 -18.57 6.42 -1.38
CA SER A 298 -18.92 7.83 -1.64
C SER A 298 -17.88 8.59 -2.48
N ASP A 299 -17.09 7.85 -3.25
CA ASP A 299 -16.00 8.38 -4.07
C ASP A 299 -15.70 7.39 -5.20
N TYR A 300 -15.30 7.88 -6.37
CA TYR A 300 -15.01 7.05 -7.54
C TYR A 300 -13.93 7.65 -8.43
N TRP A 301 -12.81 6.93 -8.58
CA TRP A 301 -11.68 7.36 -9.42
C TRP A 301 -11.42 6.31 -10.50
N ILE A 302 -11.51 6.69 -11.78
CA ILE A 302 -11.12 5.80 -12.88
C ILE A 302 -9.60 5.66 -12.87
N LYS A 303 -9.08 4.43 -12.89
CA LYS A 303 -7.66 4.18 -13.21
C LYS A 303 -7.58 4.01 -14.72
N LEU A 304 -7.11 5.05 -15.40
CA LEU A 304 -7.00 5.05 -16.85
C LEU A 304 -5.87 4.12 -17.31
N ARG A 305 -6.24 3.00 -17.91
CA ARG A 305 -5.35 2.15 -18.72
C ARG A 305 -5.42 2.62 -20.17
N CYS A 306 -4.29 2.61 -20.87
CA CYS A 306 -4.23 3.03 -22.27
C CYS A 306 -3.60 1.96 -23.17
N GLU A 307 -4.06 1.91 -24.41
CA GLU A 307 -3.41 1.21 -25.51
C GLU A 307 -3.47 2.06 -26.78
N ILE A 308 -2.52 1.84 -27.69
CA ILE A 308 -2.48 2.51 -28.99
C ILE A 308 -2.80 1.49 -30.09
N GLU A 309 -3.80 1.79 -30.93
CA GLU A 309 -4.15 1.03 -32.11
C GLU A 309 -3.71 1.77 -33.38
N PHE A 310 -2.94 1.10 -34.23
CA PHE A 310 -2.48 1.61 -35.52
C PHE A 310 -3.47 1.29 -36.64
N SER A 311 -3.39 2.01 -37.76
CA SER A 311 -4.29 1.81 -38.91
C SER A 311 -4.24 0.42 -39.54
N ASP A 312 -3.19 -0.36 -39.28
CA ASP A 312 -3.06 -1.76 -39.72
C ASP A 312 -3.72 -2.76 -38.75
N GLY A 313 -4.37 -2.27 -37.69
CA GLY A 313 -5.00 -3.07 -36.63
C GLY A 313 -4.03 -3.56 -35.56
N THR A 314 -2.76 -3.16 -35.60
CA THR A 314 -1.80 -3.50 -34.54
C THR A 314 -2.11 -2.69 -33.29
N THR A 315 -2.34 -3.37 -32.17
CA THR A 315 -2.52 -2.74 -30.86
C THR A 315 -1.29 -2.95 -29.97
N ILE A 316 -0.85 -1.88 -29.30
CA ILE A 316 0.24 -1.92 -28.32
C ILE A 316 -0.32 -1.42 -26.97
N PRO A 317 -0.33 -2.27 -25.92
CA PRO A 317 -0.68 -1.80 -24.58
C PRO A 317 0.39 -0.83 -24.06
N LEU A 318 -0.02 0.20 -23.31
CA LEU A 318 0.90 1.17 -22.72
C LEU A 318 1.00 0.96 -21.21
N GLU A 319 2.23 0.84 -20.72
CA GLU A 319 2.56 0.81 -19.29
C GLU A 319 2.48 2.22 -18.71
N GLY A 320 1.68 2.39 -17.67
CA GLY A 320 1.41 3.66 -17.04
C GLY A 320 -0.09 3.89 -16.86
N PHE A 321 -0.44 4.64 -15.84
CA PHE A 321 -1.82 5.00 -15.53
C PHE A 321 -1.86 6.37 -14.86
N CYS A 322 -3.03 6.98 -14.86
CA CYS A 322 -3.38 8.07 -13.96
C CYS A 322 -4.79 7.83 -13.42
N TYR A 323 -5.18 8.61 -12.43
CA TYR A 323 -6.54 8.64 -11.91
C TYR A 323 -7.27 9.84 -12.47
N ILE A 324 -8.50 9.63 -12.94
CA ILE A 324 -9.43 10.73 -13.19
C ILE A 324 -10.61 10.55 -12.25
N TYR A 325 -11.09 11.64 -11.68
CA TYR A 325 -12.20 11.61 -10.76
C TYR A 325 -13.15 12.77 -11.03
N GLU A 326 -14.37 12.57 -10.56
CA GLU A 326 -15.40 13.60 -10.43
C GLU A 326 -15.55 13.87 -8.93
N GLU A 327 -15.53 15.14 -8.50
CA GLU A 327 -15.91 15.45 -7.12
C GLU A 327 -17.28 14.81 -6.83
N PRO A 328 -17.46 14.14 -5.67
CA PRO A 328 -18.80 13.74 -5.28
C PRO A 328 -19.65 15.00 -5.23
N ILE A 329 -20.78 15.00 -5.95
CA ILE A 329 -21.77 16.09 -5.88
C ILE A 329 -21.96 16.42 -4.40
N PRO A 330 -21.58 17.62 -3.91
CA PRO A 330 -21.74 17.94 -2.52
C PRO A 330 -23.21 17.74 -2.16
N ALA A 331 -23.48 16.88 -1.18
CA ALA A 331 -24.84 16.64 -0.71
C ALA A 331 -25.45 17.98 -0.28
N GLY A 332 -26.37 18.53 -1.10
CA GLY A 332 -27.01 19.81 -0.78
C GLY A 332 -27.35 20.75 -1.93
N ILE A 333 -27.15 20.38 -3.20
CA ILE A 333 -27.66 21.18 -4.34
C ILE A 333 -28.68 20.34 -5.11
N SER A 334 -29.94 20.45 -4.69
CA SER A 334 -31.13 20.05 -5.44
C SER A 334 -31.66 21.21 -6.27
#